data_AF-Q3JAQ5-F1
#
_entry.id   AF-Q3JAQ5-F1
#
_cell.length_a   1.000
_cell.length_b   1.000
_cell.length_c   1.000
_cell.angle_alpha   90.00
_cell.angle_beta   90.00
_cell.angle_gamma   90.00
#
_symmetry.space_group_name_H-M   'P 1'
#
loop_
_entity.id
_entity.type
_entity.pdbx_description
1 polymer ?
#
loop_
_entity_poly.entity_id
_entity_poly.type
_entity_poly.pdbx_seq_one_letter_code
_entity_poly.pdbx_strand_id
1 'polypeptide(L)'
;MLFMSKVKIMLPYNNYAILHQVIKHNPKPGFILTTQVEQMAEFISRSSYQDLSEAARQQLKIRVSDSLACGIGALEGEPIQMLRFYLYEVGGSGLCTLIATKEWAAPARAAFYSNLR
;
A
#
# COMPACT_ATOMS: atom_id res chain seq x y z
N MET A 1 -15.24 -22.50 -17.70
CA MET A 1 -15.73 -22.81 -16.33
C MET A 1 -14.79 -22.30 -15.22
N LEU A 2 -13.48 -22.11 -15.45
CA LEU A 2 -12.54 -21.61 -14.41
C LEU A 2 -12.57 -20.09 -14.13
N PHE A 3 -13.08 -19.26 -15.04
CA PHE A 3 -13.05 -17.80 -14.88
C PHE A 3 -14.06 -17.29 -13.83
N MET A 4 -15.18 -18.01 -13.66
CA MET A 4 -16.26 -17.63 -12.74
C MET A 4 -15.91 -17.89 -11.25
N SER A 5 -14.97 -18.78 -10.95
CA SER A 5 -14.61 -19.11 -9.56
C SER A 5 -13.68 -18.09 -8.91
N LYS A 6 -12.83 -17.38 -9.67
CA LYS A 6 -11.94 -16.35 -9.11
C LYS A 6 -12.64 -15.01 -8.85
N VAL A 7 -13.70 -14.70 -9.60
CA VAL A 7 -14.46 -13.44 -9.48
C VAL A 7 -15.41 -13.44 -8.26
N LYS A 8 -15.70 -14.62 -7.69
CA LYS A 8 -16.63 -14.76 -6.56
C LYS A 8 -16.05 -14.31 -5.22
N ILE A 9 -14.74 -14.13 -5.12
CA ILE A 9 -14.04 -13.80 -3.87
C ILE A 9 -13.93 -12.28 -3.66
N MET A 10 -14.20 -11.46 -4.68
CA MET A 10 -13.82 -10.03 -4.61
C MET A 10 -14.79 -9.08 -5.33
N LEU A 11 -16.11 -9.28 -5.22
CA LEU A 11 -17.06 -8.20 -5.53
C LEU A 11 -18.15 -8.12 -4.45
N PRO A 12 -18.47 -6.91 -3.93
CA PRO A 12 -19.67 -6.72 -3.14
C PRO A 12 -20.88 -7.06 -4.00
N TYR A 13 -21.83 -7.82 -3.42
CA TYR A 13 -23.01 -8.42 -4.06
C TYR A 13 -23.81 -7.46 -4.98
N ASN A 14 -23.69 -6.15 -4.76
CA ASN A 14 -24.45 -5.13 -5.49
C ASN A 14 -24.01 -4.91 -6.95
N ASN A 15 -22.77 -5.27 -7.31
CA ASN A 15 -22.28 -5.11 -8.69
C ASN A 15 -22.74 -6.21 -9.63
N TYR A 16 -23.08 -7.41 -9.14
CA TYR A 16 -23.54 -8.50 -10.01
C TYR A 16 -24.89 -8.19 -10.68
N ALA A 17 -25.78 -7.45 -10.00
CA ALA A 17 -27.06 -7.06 -10.56
C ALA A 17 -26.91 -6.08 -11.74
N ILE A 18 -26.02 -5.09 -11.60
CA ILE A 18 -25.71 -4.11 -12.66
C ILE A 18 -25.02 -4.82 -13.84
N LEU A 19 -24.08 -5.72 -13.56
CA LEU A 19 -23.40 -6.54 -14.58
C LEU A 19 -24.40 -7.38 -15.40
N HIS A 20 -25.38 -8.02 -14.75
CA HIS A 20 -26.41 -8.80 -15.43
C HIS A 20 -27.34 -7.94 -16.30
N GLN A 21 -27.65 -6.70 -15.87
CA GLN A 21 -28.53 -5.78 -16.61
C GLN A 21 -27.84 -5.19 -17.85
N VAL A 22 -26.56 -4.83 -17.74
CA VAL A 22 -25.75 -4.29 -18.85
C VAL A 22 -25.49 -5.35 -19.92
N ILE A 23 -25.20 -6.59 -19.52
CA ILE A 23 -24.95 -7.70 -20.45
C ILE A 23 -26.21 -8.12 -21.22
N LYS A 24 -27.40 -8.04 -20.61
CA LYS A 24 -28.66 -8.44 -21.26
C LYS A 24 -29.15 -7.49 -22.36
N HIS A 25 -28.84 -6.20 -22.29
CA HIS A 25 -29.44 -5.19 -23.17
C HIS A 25 -28.53 -4.64 -24.26
N ASN A 26 -27.22 -4.93 -24.26
CA ASN A 26 -26.34 -4.48 -25.35
C ASN A 26 -25.06 -5.33 -25.44
N PRO A 27 -25.03 -6.41 -26.23
CA PRO A 27 -23.82 -7.21 -26.42
C PRO A 27 -22.88 -6.47 -27.40
N LYS A 28 -22.21 -5.42 -26.93
CA LYS A 28 -21.11 -4.82 -27.71
C LYS A 28 -19.86 -5.68 -27.55
N PRO A 29 -19.29 -6.22 -28.63
CA PRO A 29 -18.03 -6.94 -28.55
C PRO A 29 -16.94 -5.95 -28.12
N GLY A 30 -16.33 -6.18 -26.96
CA GLY A 30 -15.18 -5.39 -26.47
C GLY A 30 -15.38 -4.65 -25.14
N PHE A 31 -16.52 -4.76 -24.46
CA PHE A 31 -16.69 -4.12 -23.16
C PHE A 31 -16.04 -4.94 -22.03
N ILE A 32 -14.74 -4.73 -21.81
CA ILE A 32 -14.06 -5.23 -20.60
C ILE A 32 -14.55 -4.37 -19.44
N LEU A 33 -15.49 -4.90 -18.66
CA LEU A 33 -16.00 -4.29 -17.43
C LEU A 33 -14.99 -4.47 -16.29
N THR A 34 -13.77 -3.97 -16.45
CA THR A 34 -12.79 -3.89 -15.36
C THR A 34 -13.08 -2.63 -14.56
N THR A 35 -13.40 -2.79 -13.29
CA THR A 35 -13.55 -1.68 -12.35
C THR A 35 -12.21 -0.95 -12.19
N GLN A 36 -12.24 0.33 -11.79
CA GLN A 36 -11.01 1.10 -11.52
C GLN A 36 -10.11 0.41 -10.47
N VAL A 37 -10.72 -0.26 -9.49
CA VAL A 37 -10.00 -1.03 -8.47
C VAL A 37 -9.26 -2.21 -9.09
N GLU A 38 -9.91 -2.96 -9.99
CA GLU A 38 -9.27 -4.08 -10.69
C GLU A 38 -8.16 -3.61 -11.64
N GLN A 39 -8.36 -2.50 -12.36
CA GLN A 39 -7.30 -1.91 -13.20
C GLN A 39 -6.08 -1.48 -12.37
N MET A 40 -6.31 -0.91 -11.19
CA MET A 40 -5.23 -0.51 -10.28
C MET A 40 -4.51 -1.72 -9.70
N ALA A 41 -5.25 -2.77 -9.31
CA ALA A 41 -4.66 -4.02 -8.83
C ALA A 41 -3.79 -4.68 -9.92
N GLU A 42 -4.28 -4.73 -11.15
CA GLU A 42 -3.52 -5.25 -12.30
C GLU A 42 -2.25 -4.42 -12.52
N PHE A 43 -2.37 -3.09 -12.55
CA PHE A 43 -1.23 -2.19 -12.70
C PHE A 43 -0.17 -2.39 -11.61
N ILE A 44 -0.56 -2.41 -10.33
CA ILE A 44 0.38 -2.61 -9.21
C ILE A 44 1.03 -4.00 -9.29
N SER A 45 0.26 -5.04 -9.62
CA SER A 45 0.78 -6.41 -9.65
C SER A 45 1.81 -6.66 -10.76
N ARG A 46 1.73 -5.93 -11.88
CA ARG A 46 2.64 -6.07 -13.02
C ARG A 46 3.82 -5.09 -13.01
N SER A 47 3.72 -4.02 -12.22
CA SER A 47 4.73 -2.96 -12.19
C SER A 47 6.03 -3.45 -11.55
N SER A 48 7.15 -3.05 -12.14
CA SER A 48 8.51 -3.36 -11.70
C SER A 48 9.36 -2.10 -11.65
N TYR A 49 10.52 -2.19 -10.99
CA TYR A 49 11.48 -1.08 -10.96
C TYR A 49 11.99 -0.71 -12.36
N GLN A 50 12.02 -1.68 -13.28
CA GLN A 50 12.47 -1.51 -14.65
C GLN A 50 11.50 -0.68 -15.50
N ASP A 51 10.23 -0.61 -15.10
CA ASP A 51 9.22 0.21 -15.78
C ASP A 51 9.36 1.71 -15.47
N LEU A 52 10.20 2.07 -14.49
CA LEU A 52 10.46 3.46 -14.13
C LEU A 52 11.43 4.13 -15.11
N SER A 53 11.07 5.33 -15.58
CA SER A 53 11.97 6.19 -16.34
C SER A 53 13.18 6.61 -15.50
N GLU A 54 14.29 7.00 -16.14
CA GLU A 54 15.46 7.46 -15.40
C GLU A 54 15.15 8.65 -14.49
N ALA A 55 14.37 9.62 -14.99
CA ALA A 55 13.91 10.75 -14.18
C ALA A 55 13.08 10.29 -12.97
N ALA A 56 12.19 9.31 -13.13
CA ALA A 56 11.42 8.75 -12.03
C ALA A 56 12.31 8.05 -10.99
N ARG A 57 13.33 7.30 -11.42
CA ARG A 57 14.30 6.67 -10.52
C ARG A 57 15.12 7.69 -9.73
N GLN A 58 15.51 8.80 -10.36
CA GLN A 58 16.21 9.89 -9.66
C GLN A 58 15.31 10.55 -8.61
N GLN A 59 14.06 10.87 -8.97
CA GLN A 59 13.10 11.44 -8.03
C GLN A 59 12.76 10.48 -6.88
N LEU A 60 12.68 9.17 -7.15
CA LEU A 60 12.48 8.15 -6.11
C LEU A 60 13.59 8.20 -5.07
N LYS A 61 14.86 8.23 -5.49
CA LYS A 61 16.01 8.32 -4.57
C LYS A 61 15.96 9.58 -3.71
N ILE A 62 15.66 10.73 -4.33
CA ILE A 62 15.57 12.01 -3.62
C ILE A 62 14.48 11.94 -2.54
N ARG A 63 13.29 11.45 -2.87
CA ARG A 63 12.15 11.41 -1.95
C ARG A 63 12.32 10.39 -0.82
N VAL A 64 12.98 9.27 -1.10
CA VAL A 64 13.34 8.30 -0.05
C VAL A 64 14.32 8.93 0.93
N SER A 65 15.38 9.59 0.44
CA SER A 65 16.34 10.28 1.29
C SER A 65 15.72 11.43 2.08
N ASP A 66 14.86 12.24 1.46
CA ASP A 66 14.14 13.33 2.11
C ASP A 66 13.22 12.82 3.23
N SER A 67 12.46 11.75 2.97
CA SER A 67 11.58 11.15 3.99
C SER A 67 12.37 10.60 5.18
N LEU A 68 13.55 10.01 4.94
CA LEU A 68 14.44 9.57 6.01
C LEU A 68 14.99 10.76 6.81
N ALA A 69 15.43 11.82 6.14
CA ALA A 69 15.93 13.02 6.79
C ALA A 69 14.85 13.69 7.66
N CYS A 70 13.63 13.80 7.16
CA CYS A 70 12.48 14.28 7.94
C CYS A 70 12.22 13.41 9.17
N GLY A 71 12.17 12.08 9.00
CA GLY A 71 11.94 11.15 10.10
C GLY A 71 13.01 11.24 11.19
N ILE A 72 14.28 11.38 10.79
CA ILE A 72 15.40 11.58 11.73
C ILE A 72 15.32 12.96 12.41
N GLY A 73 14.98 14.01 11.66
CA GLY A 73 14.82 15.36 12.21
C GLY A 73 13.68 15.48 13.22
N ALA A 74 12.67 14.63 13.12
CA ALA A 74 11.52 14.62 14.03
C ALA A 74 11.77 13.85 15.35
N LEU A 75 12.89 13.13 15.50
CA LEU A 75 13.12 12.21 16.63
C LEU A 75 13.01 12.85 18.02
N GLU A 76 13.39 14.13 18.13
CA GLU A 76 13.33 14.88 19.38
C GLU A 76 11.95 15.50 19.64
N GLY A 77 11.03 15.41 18.68
CA GLY A 77 9.66 15.89 18.82
C GLY A 77 8.88 15.11 19.87
N GLU A 78 8.12 15.82 20.69
CA GLU A 78 7.29 15.24 21.76
C GLU A 78 6.38 14.09 21.28
N PRO A 79 5.71 14.15 20.12
CA PRO A 79 4.90 13.04 19.62
C PRO A 79 5.69 11.75 19.39
N ILE A 80 6.93 11.87 18.90
CA ILE A 80 7.81 10.72 18.62
C ILE A 80 8.32 10.10 19.92
N GLN A 81 8.60 10.92 20.93
CA GLN A 81 8.98 10.44 22.26
C GLN A 81 7.85 9.68 22.94
N MET A 82 6.63 10.23 22.92
CA MET A 82 5.43 9.55 23.44
C MET A 82 5.18 8.23 22.72
N LEU A 83 5.32 8.22 21.40
CA LEU A 83 5.14 7.01 20.61
C LEU A 83 6.18 5.95 20.95
N ARG A 84 7.46 6.32 21.14
CA ARG A 84 8.49 5.38 21.62
C ARG A 84 8.13 4.78 22.97
N PHE A 85 7.67 5.61 23.90
CA PHE A 85 7.23 5.14 25.21
C PHE A 85 6.10 4.11 25.08
N TYR A 86 5.06 4.42 24.30
CA TYR A 86 3.96 3.49 24.04
C TYR A 86 4.44 2.18 23.40
N LEU A 87 5.32 2.26 22.39
CA LEU A 87 5.86 1.07 21.72
C LEU A 87 6.68 0.18 22.67
N TYR A 88 7.41 0.80 23.60
CA TYR A 88 8.11 0.09 24.66
C TYR A 88 7.14 -0.61 25.62
N GLU A 89 6.06 0.06 26.04
CA GLU A 89 5.05 -0.52 26.94
C GLU A 89 4.28 -1.69 26.32
N VAL A 90 3.90 -1.57 25.05
CA VAL A 90 3.22 -2.66 24.32
C VAL A 90 4.16 -3.84 24.07
N GLY A 91 5.47 -3.59 24.03
CA GLY A 91 6.51 -4.60 23.88
C GLY A 91 6.43 -5.41 22.59
N GLY A 92 7.22 -6.48 22.54
CA GLY A 92 7.29 -7.43 21.44
C GLY A 92 8.40 -7.10 20.43
N SER A 93 9.42 -7.96 20.40
CA SER A 93 10.47 -7.94 19.40
C SER A 93 9.91 -8.34 18.05
N GLY A 94 10.07 -7.51 17.03
CA GLY A 94 9.84 -7.89 15.64
C GLY A 94 11.13 -7.85 14.83
N LEU A 95 11.00 -8.03 13.52
CA LEU A 95 12.12 -8.12 12.59
C LEU A 95 12.53 -6.75 12.01
N CYS A 96 11.84 -5.67 12.38
CA CYS A 96 12.07 -4.34 11.84
C CYS A 96 12.66 -3.41 12.89
N THR A 97 13.71 -2.69 12.52
CA THR A 97 14.31 -1.64 13.35
C THR A 97 13.41 -0.39 13.39
N LEU A 98 13.31 0.26 14.54
CA LEU A 98 12.75 1.61 14.62
C LEU A 98 13.85 2.60 14.19
N ILE A 99 13.58 3.39 13.14
CA ILE A 99 14.57 4.27 12.49
C ILE A 99 15.37 5.07 13.52
N ALA A 100 16.70 5.08 13.36
CA ALA A 100 17.65 5.80 14.22
C ALA A 100 17.66 5.39 15.71
N THR A 101 17.12 4.21 16.04
CA THR A 101 17.21 3.62 17.38
C THR A 101 17.92 2.26 17.32
N LYS A 102 18.13 1.64 18.48
CA LYS A 102 18.58 0.24 18.59
C LYS A 102 17.42 -0.74 18.85
N GLU A 103 16.19 -0.25 18.79
CA GLU A 103 14.97 -0.98 19.16
C GLU A 103 14.36 -1.68 17.94
N TRP A 104 13.62 -2.76 18.22
CA TRP A 104 13.02 -3.64 17.20
C TRP A 104 11.53 -3.81 17.45
N ALA A 105 10.73 -3.79 16.39
CA ALA A 105 9.28 -3.91 16.46
C ALA A 105 8.70 -4.72 15.29
N ALA A 106 7.44 -5.14 15.43
CA ALA A 106 6.69 -5.74 14.33
C ALA A 106 6.55 -4.76 13.15
N PRO A 107 6.47 -5.24 11.89
CA PRO A 107 6.47 -4.38 10.70
C PRO A 107 5.43 -3.26 10.74
N ALA A 108 4.19 -3.54 11.17
CA ALA A 108 3.13 -2.55 11.28
C ALA A 108 3.47 -1.42 12.26
N ARG A 109 4.13 -1.73 13.38
CA ARG A 109 4.54 -0.73 14.39
C ARG A 109 5.75 0.07 13.95
N ALA A 110 6.74 -0.58 13.32
CA ALA A 110 7.88 0.12 12.74
C ALA A 110 7.44 1.10 11.63
N ALA A 111 6.46 0.70 10.80
CA ALA A 111 5.86 1.58 9.80
C ALA A 111 5.12 2.77 10.45
N PHE A 112 4.35 2.52 11.52
CA PHE A 112 3.67 3.60 12.24
C PHE A 112 4.66 4.62 12.82
N TYR A 113 5.71 4.14 13.49
CA TYR A 113 6.79 4.98 14.01
C TYR A 113 7.47 5.83 12.93
N SER A 114 7.78 5.23 11.79
CA SER A 114 8.54 5.89 10.72
C SER A 114 7.75 6.92 9.92
N ASN A 115 6.42 6.88 9.98
CA ASN A 115 5.55 7.78 9.21
C ASN A 115 4.91 8.88 10.06
N LEU A 116 5.01 8.80 11.39
CA LEU A 116 4.59 9.90 12.25
C LEU A 116 5.56 11.07 12.02
N ARG A 117 5.01 12.18 11.53
CA ARG A 117 5.71 13.46 11.36
C ARG A 117 4.96 14.50 12.17
#